data_AF-A0A2P8VX60-F1
#
_entry.id   AF-A0A2P8VX60-F1
#
_cell.length_a   1.000
_cell.length_b   1.000
_cell.length_c   1.000
_cell.angle_alpha   90.00
_cell.angle_beta   90.00
_cell.angle_gamma   90.00
#
_symmetry.space_group_name_H-M   'P 1'
#
loop_
_entity.id
_entity.type
_entity.pdbx_description
1 polymer ?
#
loop_
_entity_poly.entity_id
_entity_poly.type
_entity_poly.pdbx_seq_one_letter_code
_entity_poly.pdbx_strand_id
1 'polypeptide(L)' 'FTTGGGLGMGLGGARRLASEFEIESVVGGGTRVSIVRWK' A
#
# COMPACT_ATOMS: atom_id res chain seq x y z
N PHE A 1 -1.77 3.30 -9.84
CA PHE A 1 -3.06 3.88 -10.29
C PHE A 1 -4.01 2.74 -10.52
N THR A 2 -5.16 2.73 -9.84
CA THR A 2 -6.19 1.73 -10.13
C THR A 2 -7.42 2.47 -10.63
N THR A 3 -8.13 1.89 -11.58
CA THR A 3 -9.34 2.47 -12.19
C THR A 3 -10.47 2.69 -11.18
N GLY A 4 -10.37 2.11 -9.97
CA GLY A 4 -11.33 2.29 -8.87
C GLY A 4 -11.04 3.42 -7.89
N GLY A 5 -10.12 4.36 -8.20
CA GLY A 5 -9.86 5.55 -7.36
C GLY A 5 -9.10 5.28 -6.05
N GLY A 6 -8.63 4.06 -5.82
CA GLY A 6 -7.92 3.66 -4.60
C GLY A 6 -6.66 2.83 -4.86
N LEU A 7 -6.19 2.13 -3.82
CA LEU A 7 -5.01 1.25 -3.88
C LEU A 7 -5.29 -0.10 -4.58
N GLY A 8 -6.44 -0.25 -5.24
CA GLY A 8 -6.90 -1.52 -5.81
C GLY A 8 -7.43 -2.51 -4.78
N MET A 9 -7.90 -3.66 -5.25
CA MET A 9 -8.50 -4.68 -4.37
C MET A 9 -7.48 -5.34 -3.43
N GLY A 10 -6.21 -5.45 -3.84
CA GLY A 10 -5.16 -6.13 -3.06
C GLY A 10 -4.62 -5.28 -1.90
N LEU A 11 -4.04 -4.11 -2.18
CA LEU A 11 -3.42 -3.28 -1.16
C LEU A 11 -4.43 -2.71 -0.16
N GLY A 12 -5.68 -2.48 -0.59
CA GLY A 12 -6.75 -2.12 0.33
C GLY A 12 -7.05 -3.20 1.38
N GLY A 13 -6.92 -4.48 1.01
CA GLY A 13 -7.00 -5.59 1.97
C GLY A 13 -5.79 -5.65 2.88
N ALA A 14 -4.59 -5.55 2.31
CA ALA A 14 -3.33 -5.57 3.06
C ALA A 14 -3.26 -4.46 4.14
N ARG A 15 -3.69 -3.24 3.80
CA ARG A 15 -3.75 -2.11 4.76
C ARG A 15 -4.70 -2.37 5.93
N ARG A 16 -5.81 -3.08 5.72
CA ARG A 16 -6.78 -3.39 6.79
C ARG A 16 -6.25 -4.42 7.79
N LEU A 17 -5.29 -5.25 7.38
CA LEU A 17 -4.73 -6.34 8.19
C LEU A 17 -3.42 -5.96 8.88
N ALA A 18 -2.85 -4.81 8.55
CA ALA A 18 -1.58 -4.34 9.05
C ALA A 18 -1.75 -3.43 10.28
N SER A 19 -0.73 -3.42 11.14
CA SER A 19 -0.62 -2.44 12.22
C SER A 19 -0.08 -1.11 11.69
N GLU A 20 0.91 -1.19 10.79
CA GLU A 20 1.50 -0.03 10.10
C GLU A 20 1.54 -0.31 8.60
N PHE A 21 1.24 0.72 7.81
CA PHE A 21 1.15 0.61 6.36
C PHE A 21 1.58 1.94 5.72
N GLU A 22 2.71 1.92 5.02
CA GLU A 22 3.32 3.08 4.39
C GLU A 22 3.56 2.82 2.89
N ILE A 23 3.34 3.85 2.08
CA ILE A 23 3.60 3.84 0.64
C ILE A 23 4.41 5.09 0.30
N GLU A 24 5.57 4.86 -0.30
CA GLU A 24 6.42 5.89 -0.89
C GLU A 24 6.48 5.64 -2.40
N SER A 25 6.18 6.66 -3.20
CA SER A 25 6.20 6.52 -4.66
C SER A 25 6.78 7.79 -5.27
N VAL A 26 7.76 7.61 -6.17
CA VAL A 26 8.40 8.70 -6.91
C VAL A 26 8.31 8.38 -8.39
N VAL A 27 7.78 9.32 -9.18
CA VAL A 27 7.69 9.18 -10.63
C VAL A 27 9.10 8.96 -11.21
N GLY A 28 9.29 7.87 -11.94
CA GLY A 28 10.60 7.47 -12.47
C GLY A 28 11.56 6.83 -11.46
N GLY A 29 11.28 6.91 -10.15
CA GLY A 29 12.08 6.28 -9.09
C GLY A 29 11.51 4.96 -8.54
N GLY A 30 10.27 4.64 -8.90
CA GLY A 30 9.59 3.41 -8.48
C GLY A 30 8.66 3.61 -7.28
N THR A 31 8.23 2.51 -6.67
CA THR A 31 7.31 2.51 -5.53
C THR A 31 7.78 1.52 -4.48
N ARG A 32 7.83 1.97 -3.23
CA ARG A 32 8.11 1.16 -2.04
C ARG A 32 6.86 1.09 -1.17
N VAL A 33 6.55 -0.11 -0.71
CA VAL A 33 5.44 -0.36 0.22
C VAL A 33 6.00 -1.07 1.44
N SER A 34 5.82 -0.49 2.63
CA SER A 34 6.24 -1.06 3.90
C SER A 34 5.01 -1.48 4.70
N ILE A 35 5.00 -2.72 5.19
CA ILE A 35 3.88 -3.30 5.94
C ILE A 35 4.42 -3.95 7.21
N VAL A 36 3.89 -3.55 8.36
CA VAL A 36 4.25 -4.13 9.67
C VAL A 36 2.99 -4.63 10.36
N ARG A 37 3.08 -5.81 10.97
CA ARG A 37 2.01 -6.40 11.77
C ARG A 37 2.58 -6.90 13.09
N TRP A 38 2.04 -6.38 14.18
CA TRP A 38 2.36 -6.81 15.54
C TRP A 38 1.41 -7.95 15.98
N LYS A 39 1.85 -8.75 16.96
CA LYS A 39 1.08 -9.87 17.52
C LYS A 39 0.32 -9.43 18.78
#